data_AF-A0A2K8XAK5-F1
#
_entry.id   AF-A0A2K8XAK5-F1
#
_cell.length_a   1.000
_cell.length_b   1.000
_cell.length_c   1.000
_cell.angle_alpha   90.00
_cell.angle_beta   90.00
_cell.angle_gamma   90.00
#
_symmetry.space_group_name_H-M   'P 1'
#
loop_
_entity.id
_entity.type
_entity.pdbx_description
1 polymer ?
#
loop_
_entity_poly.entity_id
_entity_poly.type
_entity_poly.pdbx_seq_one_letter_code
_entity_poly.pdbx_strand_id
1 'polypeptide(L)'
;MNIDELTNRIRKVSSEKNVQNLAELIQQWKTNDKNAIELKKNIERYFENELIDKKSDFEKVYGMWTDFRDSAIHGIGGMTMNERLYLFGLVNLFDNSKNILEREKFYKKLLAKNNV
;
A
#
# COMPACT_ATOMS: atom_id res chain seq x y z
N MET A 1 1.05 -8.75 -7.34
CA MET A 1 1.42 -8.77 -5.91
C MET A 1 0.48 -7.82 -5.19
N ASN A 2 -0.19 -8.25 -4.13
CA ASN A 2 -0.98 -7.32 -3.29
C ASN A 2 -0.11 -6.67 -2.20
N ILE A 3 -0.67 -5.70 -1.48
CA ILE A 3 0.09 -4.94 -0.47
C ILE A 3 0.58 -5.81 0.71
N ASP A 4 -0.17 -6.85 1.09
CA ASP A 4 0.23 -7.75 2.17
C ASP A 4 1.39 -8.66 1.73
N GLU A 5 1.37 -9.13 0.48
CA GLU A 5 2.49 -9.84 -0.12
C GLU A 5 3.73 -8.94 -0.24
N LEU A 6 3.55 -7.67 -0.61
CA LEU A 6 4.63 -6.68 -0.66
C LEU A 6 5.29 -6.53 0.70
N THR A 7 4.53 -6.24 1.77
CA THR A 7 5.12 -6.04 3.11
C THR A 7 5.82 -7.30 3.60
N ASN A 8 5.23 -8.47 3.36
CA ASN A 8 5.86 -9.75 3.71
C ASN A 8 7.16 -10.01 2.96
N ARG A 9 7.26 -9.62 1.68
CA ARG A 9 8.50 -9.75 0.91
C ARG A 9 9.56 -8.76 1.38
N ILE A 10 9.19 -7.51 1.64
CA ILE A 10 10.11 -6.49 2.19
C ILE A 10 10.72 -6.98 3.51
N ARG A 11 9.89 -7.49 4.45
CA ARG A 11 10.38 -8.00 5.74
C ARG A 11 11.41 -9.13 5.59
N LYS A 12 11.34 -9.91 4.51
CA LYS A 12 12.26 -11.02 4.22
C LYS A 12 13.56 -10.58 3.55
N VAL A 13 13.64 -9.35 3.03
CA VAL A 13 14.86 -8.85 2.39
C VAL A 13 15.98 -8.72 3.43
N SER A 14 15.67 -8.12 4.58
CA SER A 14 16.67 -7.78 5.59
C SER A 14 16.04 -7.54 6.95
N SER A 15 16.74 -7.91 8.02
CA SER A 15 16.35 -7.57 9.40
C SER A 15 16.72 -6.15 9.81
N GLU A 16 17.28 -5.36 8.89
CA GLU A 16 17.61 -3.95 9.11
C GLU A 16 16.37 -3.16 9.56
N LYS A 17 16.56 -2.30 10.58
CA LYS A 17 15.47 -1.53 11.20
C LYS A 17 14.67 -0.71 10.17
N ASN A 18 15.33 -0.07 9.21
CA ASN A 18 14.65 0.79 8.24
C ASN A 18 13.84 -0.02 7.21
N VAL A 19 14.33 -1.19 6.80
CA VAL A 19 13.54 -2.14 5.98
C VAL A 19 12.29 -2.61 6.73
N GLN A 20 12.42 -2.97 8.01
CA GLN A 20 11.28 -3.40 8.84
C GLN A 20 10.28 -2.27 9.08
N ASN A 21 10.77 -1.06 9.38
CA ASN A 21 9.93 0.12 9.56
C ASN A 21 9.15 0.49 8.30
N LEU A 22 9.76 0.37 7.12
CA LEU A 22 9.08 0.59 5.86
C LEU A 22 7.93 -0.40 5.65
N ALA A 23 8.17 -1.69 5.88
CA ALA A 23 7.12 -2.70 5.77
C ALA A 23 5.96 -2.43 6.74
N GLU A 24 6.28 -1.98 7.95
CA GLU A 24 5.29 -1.61 8.97
C GLU A 24 4.49 -0.38 8.56
N LEU A 25 5.14 0.67 8.05
CA LEU A 25 4.48 1.89 7.58
C LEU A 25 3.49 1.57 6.44
N ILE A 26 3.88 0.72 5.50
CA ILE A 26 2.99 0.24 4.42
C ILE A 26 1.81 -0.55 5.01
N GLN A 27 2.04 -1.41 6.00
CA GLN A 27 0.98 -2.21 6.61
C GLN A 27 -0.04 -1.35 7.38
N GLN A 28 0.45 -0.42 8.20
CA GLN A 28 -0.36 0.50 9.00
C GLN A 28 -1.20 1.44 8.15
N TRP A 29 -0.81 1.68 6.90
CA TRP A 29 -1.63 2.45 5.97
C TRP A 29 -3.02 1.86 5.80
N LYS A 30 -3.20 0.53 5.86
CA LYS A 30 -4.50 -0.12 5.64
C LYS A 30 -5.59 0.39 6.58
N THR A 31 -5.22 0.80 7.80
CA THR A 31 -6.14 1.20 8.87
C THR A 31 -6.14 2.71 9.16
N ASN A 32 -5.29 3.49 8.49
CA ASN A 32 -5.30 4.95 8.63
C ASN A 32 -6.25 5.63 7.61
N ASP A 33 -6.36 6.94 7.73
CA ASP A 33 -7.24 7.82 6.94
C ASP A 33 -6.67 8.23 5.58
N LYS A 34 -5.39 7.95 5.32
CA LYS A 34 -4.70 8.35 4.08
C LYS A 34 -5.17 7.53 2.88
N ASN A 35 -5.29 8.15 1.72
CA ASN A 35 -5.63 7.47 0.47
C ASN A 35 -4.40 6.86 -0.25
N ALA A 36 -4.62 6.20 -1.39
CA ALA A 36 -3.57 5.53 -2.17
C ALA A 36 -2.50 6.50 -2.74
N ILE A 37 -2.86 7.75 -3.08
CA ILE A 37 -1.87 8.76 -3.51
C ILE A 37 -0.99 9.19 -2.34
N GLU A 38 -1.60 9.35 -1.16
CA GLU A 38 -0.87 9.70 0.05
C GLU A 38 0.05 8.57 0.51
N LEU A 39 -0.36 7.29 0.35
CA LEU A 39 0.54 6.15 0.50
C LEU A 39 1.77 6.33 -0.38
N LYS A 40 1.57 6.51 -1.70
CA LYS A 40 2.68 6.70 -2.65
C LYS A 40 3.63 7.79 -2.18
N LYS A 41 3.12 8.98 -1.88
CA LYS A 41 3.94 10.12 -1.44
C LYS A 41 4.77 9.82 -0.20
N ASN A 42 4.18 9.16 0.81
CA ASN A 42 4.90 8.83 2.03
C ASN A 42 6.01 7.80 1.79
N ILE A 43 5.77 6.82 0.92
CA ILE A 43 6.76 5.79 0.62
C ILE A 43 7.90 6.35 -0.25
N GLU A 44 7.61 7.14 -1.28
CA GLU A 44 8.68 7.77 -2.08
C GLU A 44 9.57 8.67 -1.22
N ARG A 45 8.98 9.47 -0.31
CA ARG A 45 9.74 10.26 0.67
C ARG A 45 10.60 9.40 1.61
N TYR A 46 10.15 8.20 1.95
CA TYR A 46 10.94 7.28 2.78
C TYR A 46 12.24 6.88 2.06
N PHE A 47 12.16 6.62 0.75
CA PHE A 47 13.32 6.27 -0.07
C PHE A 47 14.22 7.48 -0.37
N GLU A 48 13.66 8.68 -0.57
CA GLU A 48 14.42 9.92 -0.77
C GLU A 48 15.32 10.29 0.43
N ASN A 49 14.93 9.87 1.64
CA ASN A 49 15.73 10.08 2.85
C ASN A 49 16.88 9.07 3.01
N GLU A 50 17.12 8.20 2.01
CA GLU A 50 18.19 7.19 1.98
C GLU A 50 18.30 6.36 3.26
N LEU A 51 17.16 6.04 3.89
CA LEU A 51 17.14 5.38 5.19
C LEU A 51 17.64 3.92 5.14
N ILE A 52 17.77 3.29 3.98
CA ILE A 52 18.23 1.90 3.87
C ILE A 52 19.72 1.90 3.52
N ASP A 53 20.57 1.49 4.48
CA ASP A 53 22.02 1.64 4.38
C ASP A 53 22.64 0.73 3.30
N LYS A 54 22.12 -0.49 3.18
CA LYS A 54 22.63 -1.48 2.23
C LYS A 54 22.03 -1.23 0.85
N LYS A 55 22.87 -0.79 -0.09
CA LYS A 55 22.47 -0.57 -1.49
C LYS A 55 21.70 -1.75 -2.11
N SER A 56 22.15 -2.99 -1.88
CA SER A 56 21.47 -4.19 -2.38
C SER A 56 20.07 -4.39 -1.81
N ASP A 57 19.85 -3.99 -0.55
CA ASP A 57 18.57 -4.12 0.12
C ASP A 57 17.64 -2.99 -0.35
N PHE A 58 18.18 -1.77 -0.48
CA PHE A 58 17.51 -0.63 -1.09
C PHE A 58 17.00 -0.99 -2.49
N GLU A 59 17.86 -1.47 -3.40
CA GLU A 59 17.48 -1.79 -4.78
C GLU A 59 16.37 -2.85 -4.85
N LYS A 60 16.47 -3.90 -4.04
CA LYS A 60 15.44 -4.95 -3.97
C LYS A 60 14.11 -4.39 -3.46
N VAL A 61 14.13 -3.66 -2.35
CA VAL A 61 12.92 -3.14 -1.71
C VAL A 61 12.28 -2.06 -2.57
N TYR A 62 13.06 -1.17 -3.17
CA TYR A 62 12.58 -0.15 -4.09
C TYR A 62 11.99 -0.76 -5.37
N GLY A 63 12.60 -1.82 -5.91
CA GLY A 63 12.05 -2.60 -7.03
C GLY A 63 10.69 -3.20 -6.69
N MET A 64 10.57 -3.89 -5.55
CA MET A 64 9.29 -4.44 -5.09
C MET A 64 8.21 -3.37 -4.91
N TRP A 65 8.58 -2.21 -4.35
CA TRP A 65 7.68 -1.08 -4.20
C TRP A 65 7.24 -0.52 -5.56
N THR A 66 8.18 -0.35 -6.49
CA THR A 66 7.93 0.16 -7.85
C THR A 66 6.93 -0.71 -8.59
N ASP A 67 7.13 -2.04 -8.58
CA ASP A 67 6.22 -3.00 -9.22
C ASP A 67 4.80 -2.88 -8.66
N PHE A 68 4.66 -2.77 -7.32
CA PHE A 68 3.36 -2.58 -6.68
C PHE A 68 2.76 -1.21 -7.02
N ARG A 69 3.55 -0.14 -6.94
CA ARG A 69 3.10 1.24 -7.19
C ARG A 69 2.55 1.39 -8.61
N ASP A 70 3.28 0.86 -9.59
CA ASP A 70 2.91 1.03 -10.99
C ASP A 70 1.67 0.18 -11.32
N SER A 71 1.61 -1.05 -10.82
CA SER A 71 0.45 -1.92 -11.01
C SER A 71 -0.80 -1.46 -10.24
N ALA A 72 -0.68 -1.12 -8.96
CA ALA A 72 -1.81 -0.87 -8.06
C ALA A 72 -2.21 0.61 -7.94
N ILE A 73 -1.25 1.54 -7.97
CA ILE A 73 -1.51 2.98 -7.73
C ILE A 73 -1.65 3.74 -9.04
N HIS A 74 -0.75 3.54 -10.01
CA HIS A 74 -0.88 4.25 -11.31
C HIS A 74 -2.02 3.65 -12.14
N GLY A 75 -2.19 2.33 -12.10
CA GLY A 75 -3.32 1.63 -12.72
C GLY A 75 -4.66 1.81 -12.03
N ILE A 76 -4.72 2.47 -10.85
CA ILE A 76 -5.90 2.45 -9.98
C ILE A 76 -7.16 2.98 -10.68
N GLY A 77 -7.03 3.96 -11.57
CA GLY A 77 -8.14 4.58 -12.29
C GLY A 77 -8.91 3.61 -13.20
N GLY A 78 -8.25 2.57 -13.72
CA GLY A 78 -8.86 1.56 -14.58
C GLY A 78 -9.49 0.38 -13.84
N MET A 79 -9.34 0.32 -12.51
CA MET A 79 -9.78 -0.82 -11.70
C MET A 79 -11.19 -0.66 -11.16
N THR A 80 -11.91 -1.78 -11.14
CA THR A 80 -13.11 -1.99 -10.33
C THR A 80 -12.79 -1.89 -8.83
N MET A 81 -13.82 -1.67 -8.01
CA MET A 81 -13.64 -1.62 -6.56
C MET A 81 -13.08 -2.94 -5.99
N ASN A 82 -13.51 -4.09 -6.53
CA ASN A 82 -13.04 -5.40 -6.08
C ASN A 82 -11.55 -5.61 -6.36
N GLU A 83 -11.06 -5.20 -7.54
CA GLU A 83 -9.63 -5.26 -7.87
C GLU A 83 -8.81 -4.37 -6.94
N ARG A 84 -9.30 -3.16 -6.63
CA ARG A 84 -8.65 -2.26 -5.65
C ARG A 84 -8.62 -2.90 -4.27
N LEU A 85 -9.75 -3.42 -3.78
CA LEU A 85 -9.82 -4.10 -2.47
C LEU A 85 -8.85 -5.28 -2.39
N TYR A 86 -8.73 -6.07 -3.46
CA TYR A 86 -7.78 -7.18 -3.54
C TYR A 86 -6.32 -6.70 -3.50
N LEU A 87 -5.94 -5.77 -4.38
CA LEU A 87 -4.56 -5.27 -4.48
C LEU A 87 -4.10 -4.57 -3.21
N PHE A 88 -5.00 -3.86 -2.52
CA PHE A 88 -4.71 -3.17 -1.27
C PHE A 88 -5.00 -4.02 -0.02
N GLY A 89 -5.36 -5.30 -0.16
CA GLY A 89 -5.55 -6.22 0.96
C GLY A 89 -6.69 -5.81 1.91
N LEU A 90 -7.73 -5.16 1.38
CA LEU A 90 -8.83 -4.56 2.16
C LEU A 90 -10.14 -5.34 2.09
N VAL A 91 -10.22 -6.44 1.32
CA VAL A 91 -11.46 -7.24 1.13
C VAL A 91 -12.15 -7.55 2.46
N ASN A 92 -11.43 -8.18 3.40
CA ASN A 92 -12.01 -8.54 4.70
C ASN A 92 -12.45 -7.32 5.53
N LEU A 93 -11.74 -6.20 5.45
CA LEU A 93 -12.10 -4.98 6.19
C LEU A 93 -13.35 -4.31 5.59
N PHE A 94 -13.48 -4.36 4.27
CA PHE A 94 -14.64 -3.85 3.56
C PHE A 94 -15.89 -4.71 3.81
N ASP A 95 -15.76 -6.03 3.74
CA ASP A 95 -16.88 -6.96 3.94
C ASP A 95 -17.45 -6.89 5.36
N ASN A 96 -16.58 -6.62 6.35
CA ASN A 96 -16.98 -6.44 7.75
C ASN A 96 -17.51 -5.03 8.10
N SER A 97 -17.58 -4.12 7.12
CA SER A 97 -18.14 -2.78 7.34
C SER A 97 -19.66 -2.86 7.60
N LYS A 98 -20.11 -2.25 8.69
CA LYS A 98 -21.48 -2.39 9.23
C LYS A 98 -22.52 -1.58 8.49
N ASN A 99 -22.10 -0.50 7.83
CA ASN A 99 -23.01 0.43 7.18
C ASN A 99 -22.36 1.09 5.95
N ILE A 100 -23.18 1.83 5.21
CA ILE A 100 -22.75 2.51 3.99
C ILE A 100 -21.63 3.53 4.24
N LEU A 101 -21.70 4.29 5.34
CA LEU A 101 -20.71 5.31 5.70
C LEU A 101 -19.33 4.70 5.98
N GLU A 102 -19.27 3.51 6.57
CA GLU A 102 -18.02 2.76 6.74
C GLU A 102 -17.45 2.32 5.40
N ARG A 103 -18.30 1.85 4.47
CA ARG A 103 -17.86 1.48 3.11
C ARG A 103 -17.34 2.68 2.32
N GLU A 104 -17.95 3.87 2.47
CA GLU A 104 -17.49 5.10 1.81
C GLU A 104 -16.03 5.43 2.12
N LYS A 105 -15.54 5.09 3.33
CA LYS A 105 -14.14 5.30 3.70
C LYS A 105 -13.20 4.54 2.76
N PHE A 106 -13.57 3.33 2.34
CA PHE A 106 -12.77 2.55 1.40
C PHE A 106 -12.83 3.13 -0.02
N TYR A 107 -13.99 3.60 -0.48
CA TYR A 107 -14.09 4.28 -1.77
C TYR A 107 -13.19 5.51 -1.82
N LYS A 108 -13.21 6.34 -0.78
CA LYS A 108 -12.32 7.51 -0.65
C LYS A 108 -10.84 7.10 -0.58
N LYS A 109 -10.51 6.12 0.27
CA LYS A 109 -9.14 5.59 0.43
C LYS A 109 -8.57 5.06 -0.88
N LEU A 110 -9.41 4.39 -1.67
CA LEU A 110 -9.04 3.75 -2.93
C LEU A 110 -9.36 4.59 -4.16
N LEU A 111 -9.76 5.86 -4.01
CA LEU A 111 -10.03 6.79 -5.12
C LEU A 111 -11.08 6.27 -6.11
N ALA A 112 -12.04 5.50 -5.63
CA ALA A 112 -13.13 4.97 -6.43
C ALA A 112 -14.33 5.92 -6.36
N LYS A 113 -15.07 6.06 -7.47
CA LYS A 113 -16.35 6.77 -7.47
C LYS A 113 -17.36 5.97 -6.65
N ASN A 114 -18.07 6.65 -5.76
CA ASN A 114 -19.17 6.06 -5.02
C ASN A 114 -20.40 6.10 -5.93
N ASN A 115 -20.88 4.94 -6.39
CA ASN A 115 -22.10 4.85 -7.21
C ASN A 115 -23.32 4.58 -6.31
N VAL A 116 -23.42 5.31 -5.20
CA VAL A 116 -24.59 5.24 -4.30
C VAL A 116 -25.68 6.16 -4.81
#